data_AF-A0A845W8M9-F1
#
_entry.id   AF-A0A845W8M9-F1
#
_cell.length_a   1.000
_cell.length_b   1.000
_cell.length_c   1.000
_cell.angle_alpha   90.00
_cell.angle_beta   90.00
_cell.angle_gamma   90.00
#
_symmetry.space_group_name_H-M   'P 1'
#
loop_
_entity.id
_entity.type
_entity.pdbx_description
1 polymer ?
#
loop_
_entity_poly.entity_id
_entity_poly.type
_entity_poly.pdbx_seq_one_letter_code
_entity_poly.pdbx_strand_id
1 'polypeptide(L)'
;MTDNYIYVITALLPLSALMLVFQVNPYHALVIRGILGAVAALVYAMFGAADVALTEALVGTMLAITLYAVAVRSSLTMRLGVIPDRPVEADGESLADSKTKPDFGELINDLRTILNKHYMRLELVTYTDRDSLQRALLAKEVHGTCTEDEGWLFEQDQRGFAPGATQKESPEDEQEQVAQEYETLPYHTQTRVQRLYEIMQSELSLSATSLTYVNIPEAGKDH
;
A
#
# COMPACT_ATOMS: atom_id res chain seq x y z
N MET A 1 -40.70 -21.75 30.46
CA MET A 1 -39.78 -22.26 29.41
C MET A 1 -39.70 -21.35 28.18
N THR A 2 -40.60 -20.38 28.02
CA THR A 2 -40.73 -19.49 26.85
C THR A 2 -39.90 -18.20 26.91
N ASP A 3 -39.08 -17.96 27.93
CA ASP A 3 -38.29 -16.71 28.01
C ASP A 3 -36.79 -16.95 27.85
N ASN A 4 -36.33 -18.21 27.96
CA ASN A 4 -34.91 -18.55 27.87
C ASN A 4 -34.31 -18.23 26.49
N TYR A 5 -35.08 -18.42 25.41
CA TYR A 5 -34.61 -18.08 24.07
C TYR A 5 -34.45 -16.56 23.87
N ILE A 6 -35.25 -15.74 24.56
CA ILE A 6 -35.12 -14.27 24.52
C ILE A 6 -33.76 -13.86 25.09
N TYR A 7 -33.37 -14.43 26.23
CA TYR A 7 -32.06 -14.17 26.82
C TYR A 7 -30.92 -14.63 25.92
N VAL A 8 -31.05 -15.82 25.30
CA VAL A 8 -30.03 -16.32 24.35
C VAL A 8 -29.89 -15.38 23.17
N ILE A 9 -30.98 -15.02 22.50
CA ILE A 9 -30.97 -14.12 21.33
C ILE A 9 -30.45 -12.73 21.69
N THR A 10 -30.85 -12.19 22.84
CA THR A 10 -30.36 -10.88 23.30
C THR A 10 -28.86 -10.93 23.60
N ALA A 11 -28.35 -12.06 24.12
CA ALA A 11 -26.92 -12.26 24.37
C ALA A 11 -26.08 -12.42 23.08
N LEU A 12 -26.68 -12.84 21.95
CA LEU A 12 -25.99 -12.85 20.65
C LEU A 12 -25.60 -11.44 20.19
N LEU A 13 -26.34 -10.42 20.60
CA LEU A 13 -26.09 -9.02 20.19
C LEU A 13 -24.74 -8.49 20.72
N PRO A 14 -24.45 -8.47 22.04
CA PRO A 14 -23.15 -8.05 22.53
C PRO A 14 -22.02 -8.99 22.08
N LEU A 15 -22.30 -10.28 21.89
CA LEU A 15 -21.31 -11.24 21.40
C LEU A 15 -20.88 -10.93 19.96
N SER A 16 -21.83 -10.70 19.05
CA SER A 16 -21.55 -10.33 17.66
C SER A 16 -20.94 -8.93 17.54
N ALA A 17 -21.33 -7.99 18.41
CA ALA A 17 -20.69 -6.68 18.48
C ALA A 17 -19.22 -6.78 18.90
N LEU A 18 -18.91 -7.61 19.89
CA LEU A 18 -17.55 -7.84 20.33
C LEU A 18 -16.71 -8.51 19.23
N MET A 19 -17.27 -9.53 18.56
CA MET A 19 -16.63 -10.17 17.41
C MET A 19 -16.32 -9.18 16.29
N LEU A 20 -17.22 -8.22 16.02
CA LEU A 20 -17.04 -7.17 15.01
C LEU A 20 -15.86 -6.25 15.35
N VAL A 21 -15.78 -5.76 16.58
CA VAL A 21 -14.76 -4.80 17.01
C VAL A 21 -13.34 -5.39 16.91
N PHE A 22 -13.19 -6.69 17.15
CA PHE A 22 -11.89 -7.37 17.09
C PHE A 22 -11.53 -7.88 15.68
N GLN A 23 -12.41 -7.72 14.70
CA GLN A 23 -12.15 -8.25 13.36
C GLN A 23 -11.17 -7.37 12.59
N VAL A 24 -9.98 -7.91 12.30
CA VAL A 24 -8.92 -7.20 11.54
C VAL A 24 -9.19 -7.12 10.04
N ASN A 25 -9.87 -8.11 9.48
CA ASN A 25 -10.17 -8.17 8.04
C ASN A 25 -11.48 -7.43 7.74
N PRO A 26 -11.45 -6.38 6.89
CA PRO A 26 -12.62 -5.55 6.61
C PRO A 26 -13.78 -6.30 5.95
N TYR A 27 -13.50 -7.32 5.12
CA TYR A 27 -14.54 -8.12 4.49
C TYR A 27 -15.29 -8.97 5.51
N HIS A 28 -14.56 -9.62 6.42
CA HIS A 28 -15.16 -10.36 7.51
C HIS A 28 -15.90 -9.45 8.48
N ALA A 29 -15.35 -8.26 8.78
CA ALA A 29 -16.01 -7.28 9.65
C ALA A 29 -17.36 -6.83 9.07
N LEU A 30 -17.43 -6.66 7.75
CA LEU A 30 -18.64 -6.29 7.03
C LEU A 30 -19.71 -7.40 7.06
N VAL A 31 -19.30 -8.67 6.94
CA VAL A 31 -20.22 -9.81 7.12
C VAL A 31 -20.75 -9.87 8.56
N ILE A 32 -19.87 -9.73 9.56
CA ILE A 32 -20.27 -9.74 10.97
C ILE A 32 -21.18 -8.55 11.29
N ARG A 33 -20.95 -7.38 10.66
CA ARG A 33 -21.86 -6.22 10.76
C ARG A 33 -23.26 -6.54 10.27
N GLY A 34 -23.39 -7.30 9.19
CA GLY A 34 -24.68 -7.77 8.71
C GLY A 34 -25.36 -8.74 9.66
N ILE A 35 -24.61 -9.67 10.26
CA ILE A 35 -25.14 -10.60 11.27
C ILE A 35 -25.61 -9.83 12.51
N LEU A 36 -24.79 -8.91 13.03
CA LEU A 36 -25.13 -8.07 14.17
C LEU A 36 -26.44 -7.30 13.94
N GLY A 37 -26.58 -6.69 12.76
CA GLY A 37 -27.79 -5.96 12.40
C GLY A 37 -29.02 -6.86 12.24
N ALA A 38 -28.87 -8.05 11.65
CA ALA A 38 -29.96 -9.02 11.53
C ALA A 38 -30.43 -9.51 12.92
N VAL A 39 -29.50 -9.76 13.84
CA VAL A 39 -29.80 -10.08 15.23
C VAL A 39 -30.51 -8.91 15.92
N ALA A 40 -30.07 -7.67 15.70
CA ALA A 40 -30.71 -6.48 16.25
C ALA A 40 -32.16 -6.32 15.75
N ALA A 41 -32.41 -6.46 14.44
CA ALA A 41 -33.74 -6.42 13.86
C ALA A 41 -34.65 -7.52 14.44
N LEU A 42 -34.13 -8.72 14.62
CA LEU A 42 -34.86 -9.84 15.22
C LEU A 42 -35.20 -9.56 16.69
N VAL A 43 -34.28 -8.99 17.47
CA VAL A 43 -34.53 -8.55 18.84
C VAL A 43 -35.64 -7.51 18.88
N TYR A 44 -35.60 -6.47 18.04
CA TYR A 44 -36.65 -5.45 17.99
C TYR A 44 -38.03 -6.04 17.65
N ALA A 45 -38.09 -6.97 16.69
CA ALA A 45 -39.34 -7.64 16.34
C ALA A 45 -39.90 -8.46 17.50
N MET A 46 -39.04 -9.17 18.25
CA MET A 46 -39.44 -9.94 19.42
C MET A 46 -40.00 -9.09 20.56
N PHE A 47 -39.52 -7.87 20.73
CA PHE A 47 -40.04 -6.90 21.70
C PHE A 47 -41.28 -6.14 21.19
N GLY A 48 -41.83 -6.49 20.03
CA GLY A 48 -43.03 -5.89 19.46
C GLY A 48 -42.79 -4.58 18.71
N ALA A 49 -41.54 -4.17 18.52
CA ALA A 49 -41.17 -2.97 17.79
C ALA A 49 -40.97 -3.26 16.28
N ALA A 50 -42.05 -3.65 15.60
CA ALA A 50 -42.00 -4.09 14.20
C ALA A 50 -41.47 -3.00 13.24
N ASP A 51 -41.90 -1.75 13.41
CA ASP A 51 -41.44 -0.64 12.57
C ASP A 51 -39.94 -0.38 12.75
N VAL A 52 -39.47 -0.45 14.00
CA VAL A 52 -38.04 -0.29 14.32
C VAL A 52 -37.24 -1.44 13.72
N ALA A 53 -37.71 -2.68 13.84
CA ALA A 53 -37.07 -3.85 13.24
C ALA A 53 -36.92 -3.73 11.72
N LEU A 54 -37.95 -3.24 11.04
CA LEU A 54 -37.92 -3.02 9.59
C LEU A 54 -36.90 -1.95 9.21
N THR A 55 -36.86 -0.83 9.95
CA THR A 55 -35.89 0.24 9.68
C THR A 55 -34.45 -0.16 10.00
N GLU A 56 -34.24 -0.97 11.03
CA GLU A 56 -32.93 -1.56 11.33
C GLU A 56 -32.51 -2.46 10.17
N ALA A 57 -33.35 -3.39 9.74
CA ALA A 57 -33.03 -4.28 8.62
C ALA A 57 -32.71 -3.50 7.33
N LEU A 58 -33.53 -2.52 6.95
CA LEU A 58 -33.37 -1.80 5.68
C LEU A 58 -32.28 -0.72 5.74
N VAL A 59 -32.43 0.26 6.64
CA VAL A 59 -31.53 1.41 6.70
C VAL A 59 -30.31 1.11 7.57
N GLY A 60 -30.52 0.45 8.71
CA GLY A 60 -29.44 0.10 9.64
C GLY A 60 -28.47 -0.95 9.09
N THR A 61 -28.97 -2.01 8.44
CA THR A 61 -28.14 -3.10 7.93
C THR A 61 -27.90 -3.01 6.43
N MET A 62 -28.93 -3.03 5.59
CA MET A 62 -28.75 -3.19 4.15
C MET A 62 -28.05 -1.99 3.51
N LEU A 63 -28.51 -0.77 3.83
CA LEU A 63 -27.90 0.46 3.32
C LEU A 63 -26.48 0.64 3.88
N ALA A 64 -26.29 0.47 5.19
CA ALA A 64 -24.96 0.60 5.81
C ALA A 64 -23.96 -0.40 5.21
N ILE A 65 -24.32 -1.68 5.09
CA ILE A 65 -23.47 -2.71 4.48
C ILE A 65 -23.13 -2.35 3.04
N THR A 66 -24.10 -1.86 2.26
CA THR A 66 -23.88 -1.46 0.87
C THR A 66 -22.86 -0.32 0.78
N LEU A 67 -23.03 0.73 1.60
CA LEU A 67 -22.09 1.85 1.64
C LEU A 67 -20.71 1.43 2.12
N TYR A 68 -20.63 0.58 3.15
CA TYR A 68 -19.36 0.05 3.62
C TYR A 68 -18.70 -0.85 2.57
N ALA A 69 -19.46 -1.64 1.81
CA ALA A 69 -18.90 -2.49 0.77
C ALA A 69 -18.30 -1.64 -0.37
N VAL A 70 -19.00 -0.58 -0.76
CA VAL A 70 -18.47 0.42 -1.71
C VAL A 70 -17.23 1.08 -1.15
N ALA A 71 -17.26 1.53 0.11
CA ALA A 71 -16.12 2.18 0.77
C ALA A 71 -14.90 1.26 0.81
N VAL A 72 -15.04 0.04 1.33
CA VAL A 72 -13.98 -0.99 1.40
C VAL A 72 -13.41 -1.28 0.03
N ARG A 73 -14.27 -1.46 -0.99
CA ARG A 73 -13.83 -1.71 -2.36
C ARG A 73 -13.07 -0.53 -2.95
N SER A 74 -13.47 0.70 -2.64
CA SER A 74 -12.83 1.93 -3.14
C SER A 74 -11.57 2.35 -2.37
N SER A 75 -11.43 1.95 -1.10
CA SER A 75 -10.34 2.40 -0.22
C SER A 75 -9.15 1.44 -0.17
N LEU A 76 -9.32 0.18 -0.56
CA LEU A 76 -8.28 -0.86 -0.49
C LEU A 76 -7.52 -1.02 -1.81
N THR A 77 -7.31 0.06 -2.56
CA THR A 77 -6.51 0.05 -3.79
C THR A 77 -5.36 1.04 -3.69
N MET A 78 -4.13 0.55 -3.83
CA MET A 78 -2.95 1.39 -3.99
C MET A 78 -2.69 1.60 -5.47
N ARG A 79 -2.81 2.85 -5.93
CA ARG A 79 -2.43 3.27 -7.29
C ARG A 79 -0.95 3.65 -7.33
N LEU A 80 -0.14 2.90 -8.06
CA LEU A 80 1.30 3.15 -8.25
C LEU A 80 1.54 3.70 -9.66
N GLY A 81 2.05 4.91 -9.74
CA GLY A 81 2.45 5.53 -10.99
C GLY A 81 3.81 4.99 -11.46
N VAL A 82 3.91 4.55 -12.71
CA VAL A 82 5.15 4.02 -13.30
C VAL A 82 5.41 4.69 -14.63
N ILE A 83 6.66 4.97 -14.97
CA ILE A 83 7.06 5.37 -16.32
C ILE A 83 7.63 4.12 -17.00
N PRO A 84 6.97 3.56 -18.02
CA PRO A 84 7.50 2.42 -18.75
C PRO A 84 8.66 2.90 -19.62
N ASP A 85 9.89 2.53 -19.26
CA ASP A 85 11.05 3.01 -20.02
C ASP A 85 11.33 2.21 -21.31
N ARG A 86 10.68 1.05 -21.51
CA ARG A 86 10.64 0.38 -22.83
C ARG A 86 9.32 -0.38 -23.04
N PRO A 87 8.73 -0.35 -24.25
CA PRO A 87 7.69 -1.31 -24.60
C PRO A 87 8.32 -2.70 -24.54
N VAL A 88 7.79 -3.55 -23.67
CA VAL A 88 8.02 -5.00 -23.76
C VAL A 88 7.27 -5.46 -25.01
N GLU A 89 7.94 -5.36 -26.16
CA GLU A 89 7.50 -6.08 -27.35
C GLU A 89 7.73 -7.57 -27.08
N ALA A 90 6.61 -8.29 -27.00
CA ALA A 90 6.60 -9.72 -27.25
C ALA A 90 7.13 -9.95 -28.66
N ASP A 91 8.31 -10.55 -28.78
CA ASP A 91 8.62 -11.65 -29.71
C ASP A 91 10.15 -11.76 -29.93
N GLY A 92 10.69 -12.97 -29.73
CA GLY A 92 11.89 -13.43 -30.42
C GLY A 92 13.23 -13.33 -29.69
N GLU A 93 13.56 -14.40 -28.98
CA GLU A 93 14.90 -14.99 -28.77
C GLU A 93 16.14 -14.18 -29.20
N SER A 94 16.95 -13.71 -28.23
CA SER A 94 18.36 -14.15 -28.12
C SER A 94 19.15 -13.52 -26.97
N LEU A 95 19.82 -14.44 -26.26
CA LEU A 95 21.17 -14.35 -25.69
C LEU A 95 21.35 -13.57 -24.37
N ALA A 96 21.46 -14.38 -23.32
CA ALA A 96 22.06 -14.05 -22.03
C ALA A 96 23.47 -13.45 -22.19
N ASP A 97 23.78 -12.40 -21.41
CA ASP A 97 24.83 -12.39 -20.37
C ASP A 97 25.13 -10.94 -19.90
N SER A 98 24.61 -10.55 -18.72
CA SER A 98 25.25 -9.58 -17.81
C SER A 98 24.47 -9.46 -16.49
N LYS A 99 25.20 -9.51 -15.38
CA LYS A 99 24.74 -9.48 -13.99
C LYS A 99 23.76 -8.35 -13.63
N THR A 100 22.72 -8.74 -12.88
CA THR A 100 22.03 -7.97 -11.82
C THR A 100 21.47 -6.59 -12.19
N LYS A 101 20.37 -6.56 -12.96
CA LYS A 101 19.28 -5.62 -12.64
C LYS A 101 18.17 -6.44 -11.99
N PRO A 102 17.67 -6.08 -10.79
CA PRO A 102 16.41 -6.65 -10.33
C PRO A 102 15.37 -6.32 -11.40
N ASP A 103 14.71 -7.37 -11.91
CA ASP A 103 13.68 -7.18 -12.93
C ASP A 103 12.59 -6.31 -12.32
N PHE A 104 12.20 -5.25 -13.01
CA PHE A 104 11.09 -4.39 -12.57
C PHE A 104 9.83 -5.23 -12.32
N GLY A 105 9.66 -6.32 -13.07
CA GLY A 105 8.62 -7.32 -12.84
C GLY A 105 8.68 -8.00 -11.47
N GLU A 106 9.87 -8.31 -10.96
CA GLU A 106 10.07 -8.94 -9.65
C GLU A 106 9.68 -7.99 -8.51
N LEU A 107 10.13 -6.73 -8.57
CA LEU A 107 9.77 -5.70 -7.60
C LEU A 107 8.25 -5.46 -7.53
N ILE A 108 7.57 -5.41 -8.69
CA ILE A 108 6.11 -5.25 -8.76
C ILE A 108 5.40 -6.49 -8.21
N ASN A 109 5.93 -7.69 -8.43
CA ASN A 109 5.38 -8.92 -7.87
C ASN A 109 5.55 -8.99 -6.35
N ASP A 110 6.68 -8.52 -5.83
CA ASP A 110 6.92 -8.41 -4.40
C ASP A 110 5.97 -7.39 -3.75
N LEU A 111 5.84 -6.21 -4.34
CA LEU A 111 4.88 -5.19 -3.91
C LEU A 111 3.44 -5.72 -3.93
N ARG A 112 3.05 -6.42 -4.99
CA ARG A 112 1.74 -7.06 -5.08
C ARG A 112 1.54 -8.09 -3.96
N THR A 113 2.57 -8.88 -3.66
CA THR A 113 2.52 -9.90 -2.60
C THR A 113 2.37 -9.26 -1.23
N ILE A 114 3.13 -8.21 -0.94
CA ILE A 114 3.06 -7.46 0.33
C ILE A 114 1.69 -6.81 0.49
N LEU A 115 1.21 -6.09 -0.54
CA LEU A 115 -0.08 -5.40 -0.47
C LEU A 115 -1.25 -6.38 -0.35
N ASN A 116 -1.18 -7.54 -1.00
CA ASN A 116 -2.19 -8.59 -0.87
C ASN A 116 -2.31 -9.12 0.57
N LYS A 117 -1.20 -9.23 1.33
CA LYS A 117 -1.24 -9.62 2.76
C LYS A 117 -2.04 -8.64 3.60
N HIS A 118 -2.01 -7.36 3.23
CA HIS A 118 -2.72 -6.26 3.91
C HIS A 118 -4.08 -5.95 3.25
N TYR A 119 -4.64 -6.88 2.48
CA TYR A 119 -5.94 -6.77 1.79
C TYR A 119 -6.04 -5.61 0.80
N MET A 120 -4.90 -5.09 0.31
CA MET A 120 -4.84 -4.01 -0.67
C MET A 120 -4.50 -4.53 -2.05
N ARG A 121 -5.13 -3.96 -3.08
CA ARG A 121 -4.85 -4.25 -4.49
C ARG A 121 -3.88 -3.22 -5.06
N LEU A 122 -2.85 -3.67 -5.75
CA LEU A 122 -1.94 -2.81 -6.52
C LEU A 122 -2.53 -2.53 -7.91
N GLU A 123 -2.74 -1.27 -8.23
CA GLU A 123 -3.12 -0.80 -9.57
C GLU A 123 -1.99 0.04 -10.16
N LEU A 124 -1.41 -0.41 -11.27
CA LEU A 124 -0.35 0.33 -11.95
C LEU A 124 -0.98 1.32 -12.94
N VAL A 125 -0.54 2.58 -12.87
CA VAL A 125 -0.94 3.64 -13.80
C VAL A 125 0.31 4.13 -14.51
N THR A 126 0.33 4.00 -15.84
CA THR A 126 1.50 4.39 -16.64
C THR A 126 1.43 5.87 -17.02
N TYR A 127 2.56 6.55 -16.96
CA TYR A 127 2.72 7.95 -17.37
C TYR A 127 3.84 8.07 -18.39
N THR A 128 3.70 9.01 -19.33
CA THR A 128 4.67 9.24 -20.41
C THR A 128 5.84 10.12 -19.99
N ASP A 129 5.67 10.94 -18.95
CA ASP A 129 6.67 11.93 -18.56
C ASP A 129 6.76 12.11 -17.04
N ARG A 130 7.98 12.43 -16.55
CA ARG A 130 8.29 12.63 -15.12
C ARG A 130 7.47 13.78 -14.53
N ASP A 131 7.23 14.86 -15.27
CA ASP A 131 6.43 15.98 -14.77
C ASP A 131 4.96 15.60 -14.61
N SER A 132 4.39 14.82 -15.54
CA SER A 132 3.02 14.31 -15.40
C SER A 132 2.87 13.32 -14.24
N LEU A 133 3.87 12.47 -14.01
CA LEU A 133 3.88 11.54 -12.88
C LEU A 133 3.93 12.29 -11.54
N GLN A 134 4.82 13.28 -11.43
CA GLN A 134 4.95 14.09 -10.22
C GLN A 134 3.71 14.94 -9.98
N ARG A 135 3.13 15.50 -11.04
CA ARG A 135 1.85 16.23 -10.97
C ARG A 135 0.72 15.33 -10.49
N ALA A 136 0.65 14.08 -10.97
CA ALA A 136 -0.35 13.10 -10.51
C ALA A 136 -0.16 12.71 -9.03
N LEU A 137 1.10 12.64 -8.55
CA LEU A 137 1.40 12.41 -7.14
C LEU A 137 0.95 13.58 -6.27
N LEU A 138 1.24 14.82 -6.69
CA LEU A 138 0.81 16.05 -6.02
C LEU A 138 -0.72 16.23 -6.03
N ALA A 139 -1.36 15.90 -7.16
CA ALA A 139 -2.81 15.93 -7.33
C ALA A 139 -3.53 14.78 -6.60
N LYS A 140 -2.80 13.91 -5.89
CA LYS A 140 -3.32 12.75 -5.15
C LYS A 140 -3.99 11.68 -6.02
N GLU A 141 -3.78 11.70 -7.34
CA GLU A 141 -4.33 10.71 -8.28
C GLU A 141 -3.63 9.36 -8.13
N VAL A 142 -2.34 9.36 -7.79
CA VAL A 142 -1.55 8.17 -7.43
C VAL A 142 -1.11 8.23 -5.97
N HIS A 143 -0.88 7.06 -5.37
CA HIS A 143 -0.47 6.90 -3.98
C HIS A 143 1.05 6.81 -3.83
N GLY A 144 1.73 6.37 -4.89
CA GLY A 144 3.18 6.41 -5.00
C GLY A 144 3.63 6.40 -6.45
N THR A 145 4.92 6.58 -6.65
CA THR A 145 5.59 6.56 -7.95
C THR A 145 6.79 5.62 -7.87
N CYS A 146 7.06 4.86 -8.93
CA CYS A 146 8.28 4.07 -9.05
C CYS A 146 8.98 4.47 -10.34
N THR A 147 10.22 4.96 -10.22
CA THR A 147 11.05 5.35 -11.35
C THR A 147 12.39 4.63 -11.27
N GLU A 148 12.94 4.23 -12.41
CA GLU A 148 14.33 3.77 -12.47
C GLU A 148 15.25 4.94 -12.09
N ASP A 149 16.23 4.66 -11.22
CA ASP A 149 17.26 5.63 -10.87
C ASP A 149 18.40 5.51 -11.89
N GLU A 150 18.59 6.55 -12.70
CA GLU A 150 19.61 6.53 -13.76
C GLU A 150 21.04 6.58 -13.19
N GLY A 151 21.21 6.85 -11.89
CA GLY A 151 22.51 6.85 -11.21
C GLY A 151 23.23 5.49 -11.22
N TRP A 152 22.50 4.38 -11.32
CA TRP A 152 23.10 3.02 -11.29
C TRP A 152 24.03 2.73 -12.46
N LEU A 153 23.69 3.26 -13.64
CA LEU A 153 24.42 2.97 -14.87
C LEU A 153 25.77 3.70 -14.94
N PHE A 154 25.94 4.80 -14.20
CA PHE A 154 27.14 5.64 -14.29
C PHE A 154 28.26 5.26 -13.31
N GLU A 155 27.95 4.69 -12.13
CA GLU A 155 28.98 4.31 -11.14
C GLU A 155 29.58 2.91 -11.34
N GLN A 156 28.92 2.04 -12.10
CA GLN A 156 29.45 0.69 -12.34
C GLN A 156 30.56 0.69 -13.42
N ASP A 157 30.54 1.64 -14.35
CA ASP A 157 31.54 1.74 -15.43
C ASP A 157 32.90 2.25 -14.90
N GLN A 158 32.91 3.05 -13.81
CA GLN A 158 34.16 3.53 -13.19
C GLN A 158 34.83 2.54 -12.24
N ARG A 159 34.12 1.51 -11.73
CA ARG A 159 34.76 0.45 -10.93
C ARG A 159 35.57 -0.55 -11.77
N GLY A 160 35.62 -0.37 -13.11
CA GLY A 160 36.40 -1.19 -14.04
C GLY A 160 37.77 -0.63 -14.43
N PHE A 161 38.12 0.60 -14.06
CA PHE A 161 39.39 1.23 -14.49
C PHE A 161 40.21 1.71 -13.29
N ALA A 162 40.93 0.79 -12.64
CA ALA A 162 41.98 1.15 -11.71
C ALA A 162 43.27 1.48 -12.48
N PRO A 163 43.89 2.68 -12.32
CA PRO A 163 45.31 2.85 -12.56
C PRO A 163 46.08 2.68 -11.25
N GLY A 164 47.19 1.96 -11.35
CA GLY A 164 48.05 1.57 -10.24
C GLY A 164 48.70 2.70 -9.44
N ALA A 165 49.21 2.27 -8.28
CA ALA A 165 49.83 3.02 -7.20
C ALA A 165 50.90 4.05 -7.62
N THR A 166 51.06 5.12 -6.83
CA THR A 166 52.34 5.42 -6.16
C THR A 166 52.14 6.30 -4.92
N GLN A 167 52.80 5.87 -3.84
CA GLN A 167 52.93 6.44 -2.51
C GLN A 167 53.82 7.70 -2.47
N LYS A 168 53.44 8.74 -1.71
CA LYS A 168 54.41 9.57 -0.96
C LYS A 168 53.78 10.51 0.10
N GLU A 169 54.25 10.29 1.33
CA GLU A 169 54.58 11.25 2.42
C GLU A 169 53.46 12.14 3.08
N SER A 170 53.25 11.87 4.39
CA SER A 170 52.44 12.49 5.48
C SER A 170 52.65 14.01 5.76
N PRO A 171 52.01 14.65 6.78
CA PRO A 171 50.69 14.48 7.46
C PRO A 171 49.89 15.82 7.52
N GLU A 172 48.80 15.88 8.30
CA GLU A 172 48.09 17.08 8.82
C GLU A 172 46.85 17.54 8.02
N ASP A 173 45.70 16.90 8.30
CA ASP A 173 44.59 17.55 9.01
C ASP A 173 43.41 16.56 9.08
N GLU A 174 43.13 16.09 10.30
CA GLU A 174 41.96 15.27 10.62
C GLU A 174 40.70 16.12 10.50
N GLN A 175 39.97 15.97 9.39
CA GLN A 175 38.53 16.21 9.37
C GLN A 175 37.85 14.96 8.85
N GLU A 176 37.26 14.21 9.77
CA GLU A 176 36.31 13.12 9.50
C GLU A 176 35.14 13.67 8.69
N GLN A 177 35.28 13.68 7.37
CA GLN A 177 34.14 13.67 6.47
C GLN A 177 33.71 12.22 6.31
N VAL A 178 32.69 11.84 7.09
CA VAL A 178 31.92 10.62 6.89
C VAL A 178 31.29 10.72 5.50
N ALA A 179 31.98 10.18 4.49
CA ALA A 179 31.42 9.96 3.18
C ALA A 179 30.27 8.96 3.35
N GLN A 180 29.04 9.46 3.30
CA GLN A 180 27.85 8.63 3.22
C GLN A 180 27.92 7.92 1.86
N GLU A 181 28.33 6.67 1.89
CA GLU A 181 28.24 5.71 0.79
C GLU A 181 26.74 5.53 0.49
N TYR A 182 26.21 6.37 -0.40
CA TYR A 182 24.89 6.15 -0.96
C TYR A 182 25.04 4.94 -1.88
N GLU A 183 24.57 3.79 -1.42
CA GLU A 183 24.36 2.64 -2.29
C GLU A 183 23.35 3.11 -3.34
N THR A 184 23.82 3.46 -4.54
CA THR A 184 22.90 3.71 -5.66
C THR A 184 22.05 2.46 -5.78
N LEU A 185 20.73 2.61 -5.86
CA LEU A 185 19.73 1.52 -5.90
C LEU A 185 18.94 1.65 -7.21
N PRO A 186 18.65 0.56 -7.93
CA PRO A 186 18.29 0.64 -9.35
C PRO A 186 16.91 1.27 -9.57
N TYR A 187 16.07 1.28 -8.54
CA TYR A 187 14.78 1.94 -8.56
C TYR A 187 14.64 2.90 -7.38
N HIS A 188 13.84 3.92 -7.59
CA HIS A 188 13.41 4.88 -6.59
C HIS A 188 11.88 4.83 -6.50
N THR A 189 11.36 4.42 -5.33
CA THR A 189 9.93 4.44 -5.03
C THR A 189 9.61 5.58 -4.08
N GLN A 190 8.67 6.45 -4.46
CA GLN A 190 8.14 7.49 -3.59
C GLN A 190 6.71 7.16 -3.20
N THR A 191 6.33 7.41 -1.94
CA THR A 191 4.94 7.29 -1.48
C THR A 191 4.54 8.47 -0.62
N ARG A 192 3.30 8.93 -0.79
CA ARG A 192 2.71 9.99 0.03
C ARG A 192 1.97 9.48 1.25
N VAL A 193 1.74 8.17 1.34
CA VAL A 193 0.95 7.56 2.42
C VAL A 193 1.91 6.95 3.43
N GLN A 194 1.98 7.55 4.63
CA GLN A 194 2.89 7.11 5.69
C GLN A 194 2.71 5.63 6.04
N ARG A 195 1.47 5.15 6.12
CA ARG A 195 1.21 3.74 6.42
C ARG A 195 1.74 2.79 5.35
N LEU A 196 1.66 3.18 4.07
CA LEU A 196 2.24 2.40 2.97
C LEU A 196 3.77 2.45 3.03
N TYR A 197 4.35 3.60 3.38
CA TYR A 197 5.79 3.73 3.61
C TYR A 197 6.27 2.76 4.70
N GLU A 198 5.61 2.73 5.85
CA GLU A 198 5.96 1.83 6.96
C GLU A 198 5.87 0.35 6.56
N ILE A 199 4.78 -0.05 5.88
CA ILE A 199 4.61 -1.42 5.39
C ILE A 199 5.73 -1.78 4.42
N MET A 200 5.97 -0.92 3.44
CA MET A 200 7.00 -1.12 2.41
C MET A 200 8.41 -1.15 3.02
N GLN A 201 8.72 -0.27 3.97
CA GLN A 201 10.00 -0.25 4.66
C GLN A 201 10.24 -1.51 5.50
N SER A 202 9.18 -2.08 6.09
CA SER A 202 9.29 -3.27 6.93
C SER A 202 9.37 -4.58 6.15
N GLU A 203 8.77 -4.65 4.95
CA GLU A 203 8.64 -5.89 4.17
C GLU A 203 9.41 -5.90 2.85
N LEU A 204 9.84 -4.76 2.28
CA LEU A 204 10.75 -4.75 1.13
C LEU A 204 12.19 -4.95 1.61
N SER A 205 12.89 -5.88 0.97
CA SER A 205 14.34 -5.91 1.00
C SER A 205 14.88 -4.66 0.30
N LEU A 206 15.58 -3.80 1.05
CA LEU A 206 16.18 -2.55 0.57
C LEU A 206 17.20 -2.73 -0.58
N SER A 207 17.52 -3.97 -0.95
CA SER A 207 18.48 -4.30 -2.02
C SER A 207 17.98 -3.96 -3.44
N ALA A 208 16.68 -3.70 -3.64
CA ALA A 208 16.13 -3.44 -4.97
C ALA A 208 15.68 -1.99 -5.20
N THR A 209 15.40 -1.19 -4.16
CA THR A 209 14.78 0.13 -4.34
C THR A 209 15.03 1.07 -3.16
N SER A 210 15.39 2.33 -3.45
CA SER A 210 15.36 3.41 -2.47
C SER A 210 13.92 3.89 -2.25
N LEU A 211 13.47 3.89 -0.99
CA LEU A 211 12.09 4.28 -0.61
C LEU A 211 12.09 5.67 0.02
N THR A 212 11.36 6.62 -0.57
CA THR A 212 11.24 7.99 -0.05
C THR A 212 9.79 8.33 0.31
N TYR A 213 9.60 8.88 1.52
CA TYR A 213 8.32 9.43 1.94
C TYR A 213 8.22 10.89 1.51
N VAL A 214 7.19 11.22 0.73
CA VAL A 214 6.91 12.61 0.32
C VAL A 214 5.76 13.13 1.17
N ASN A 215 6.08 14.02 2.12
CA ASN A 215 5.06 14.74 2.88
C ASN A 215 4.52 15.88 2.00
N ILE A 216 3.36 15.68 1.38
CA ILE A 216 2.68 16.73 0.62
C ILE A 216 1.89 17.56 1.65
N PRO A 217 2.27 18.82 1.93
CA PRO A 217 1.50 19.66 2.83
C PRO A 217 0.08 19.79 2.29
N GLU A 218 -0.92 19.68 3.17
CA GLU A 218 -2.33 19.85 2.79
C GLU A 218 -2.53 21.25 2.23
N ALA A 219 -2.59 21.36 0.90
CA ALA A 219 -3.06 22.56 0.24
C ALA A 219 -4.55 22.75 0.61
N GLY A 220 -4.81 23.60 1.62
CA GLY A 220 -6.17 24.03 1.96
C GLY A 220 -6.44 24.20 3.45
N LYS A 221 -5.73 25.10 4.13
CA LYS A 221 -6.21 25.79 5.34
C LYS A 221 -5.73 27.24 5.34
N ASP A 222 -6.21 27.98 4.34
CA ASP A 222 -6.39 29.43 4.49
C ASP A 222 -7.89 29.70 4.36
N HIS A 223 -8.37 30.49 5.35
CA HIS A 223 -9.73 31.00 5.62
C HIS A 223 -10.44 30.37 6.83
#